data_AF-A0A529ZZ46-F1
#
_entry.id   AF-A0A529ZZ46-F1
#
_cell.length_a   1.000
_cell.length_b   1.000
_cell.length_c   1.000
_cell.angle_alpha   90.00
_cell.angle_beta   90.00
_cell.angle_gamma   90.00
#
_symmetry.space_group_name_H-M   'P 1'
#
loop_
_entity.id
_entity.type
_entity.pdbx_description
1 polymer ?
#
loop_
_entity_poly.entity_id
_entity_poly.type
_entity_poly.pdbx_seq_one_letter_code
_entity_poly.pdbx_strand_id
1 'polypeptide(L)'
;PYVLLNYMGKPRDVMTLAHELGHGVHQVLAAGQGALMASTPLTLAETASVFGEMLTFRSLLEQSSDRRERKAMLAQKVEDMINTVVRQIAFYEFERKVHTERKNGELTSDRLGEFWLEVQAESLGPAIKLRDGYEVFWTYIPHFIHSPFYVYAYAFGDCLVNSLYAVYQNAERGFQEKYFEMLRAGGTKHHSELLAPFGLDATDPAFWQIGLGVIGSLIDELEALDK
;
A
#
# COMPACT_ATOMS: atom_id res chain seq x y z
N PRO A 1 21.67 -5.12 -9.35
CA PRO A 1 20.48 -4.39 -9.84
C PRO A 1 20.91 -3.01 -10.32
N TYR A 2 20.17 -2.40 -11.24
CA TYR A 2 20.33 -1.00 -11.59
C TYR A 2 19.14 -0.24 -11.01
N VAL A 3 19.39 0.89 -10.36
CA VAL A 3 18.37 1.81 -9.84
C VAL A 3 18.40 3.05 -10.70
N LEU A 4 17.31 3.31 -11.44
CA LEU A 4 17.14 4.48 -12.29
C LEU A 4 16.29 5.51 -11.55
N LEU A 5 16.81 6.72 -11.37
CA LEU A 5 16.12 7.78 -10.64
C LEU A 5 16.25 9.13 -11.34
N ASN A 6 15.20 9.94 -11.19
CA ASN A 6 15.24 11.38 -11.47
C ASN A 6 15.25 12.11 -10.13
N TYR A 7 16.43 12.43 -9.62
CA TYR A 7 16.60 13.02 -8.29
C TYR A 7 16.81 14.53 -8.39
N MET A 8 15.87 15.31 -7.84
CA MET A 8 15.91 16.78 -7.85
C MET A 8 16.14 17.38 -6.45
N GLY A 9 16.46 16.55 -5.45
CA GLY A 9 16.74 16.98 -4.08
C GLY A 9 15.50 17.36 -3.26
N LYS A 10 14.30 16.93 -3.66
CA LYS A 10 13.07 17.14 -2.89
C LYS A 10 12.84 15.98 -1.90
N PRO A 11 12.11 16.20 -0.79
CA PRO A 11 11.80 15.13 0.17
C PRO A 11 11.17 13.88 -0.47
N ARG A 12 10.28 14.07 -1.45
CA ARG A 12 9.69 12.96 -2.21
C ARG A 12 10.73 12.13 -2.97
N ASP A 13 11.81 12.74 -3.45
CA ASP A 13 12.83 12.05 -4.24
C ASP A 13 13.66 11.12 -3.35
N VAL A 14 13.79 11.44 -2.05
CA VAL A 14 14.40 10.57 -1.03
C VAL A 14 13.52 9.34 -0.81
N MET A 15 12.20 9.52 -0.74
CA MET A 15 11.26 8.40 -0.61
C MET A 15 11.30 7.49 -1.86
N THR A 16 11.32 8.07 -3.07
CA THR A 16 11.49 7.29 -4.30
C THR A 16 12.83 6.53 -4.31
N LEU A 17 13.92 7.15 -3.85
CA LEU A 17 15.20 6.45 -3.72
C LEU A 17 15.10 5.27 -2.73
N ALA A 18 14.46 5.46 -1.58
CA ALA A 18 14.26 4.39 -0.59
C ALA A 18 13.42 3.23 -1.18
N HIS A 19 12.36 3.55 -1.93
CA HIS A 19 11.52 2.60 -2.63
C HIS A 19 12.34 1.73 -3.60
N GLU A 20 13.05 2.36 -4.54
CA GLU A 20 13.83 1.66 -5.56
C GLU A 20 15.01 0.87 -4.96
N LEU A 21 15.62 1.37 -3.88
CA LEU A 21 16.64 0.63 -3.14
C LEU A 21 16.05 -0.62 -2.46
N GLY A 22 14.83 -0.55 -1.95
CA GLY A 22 14.13 -1.72 -1.41
C GLY A 22 13.92 -2.81 -2.47
N HIS A 23 13.50 -2.45 -3.68
CA HIS A 23 13.47 -3.38 -4.81
C HIS A 23 14.86 -3.93 -5.15
N GLY A 24 15.87 -3.06 -5.19
CA GLY A 24 17.26 -3.47 -5.44
C GLY A 24 17.76 -4.50 -4.42
N VAL A 25 17.49 -4.29 -3.13
CA VAL A 25 17.83 -5.24 -2.05
C VAL A 25 17.09 -6.56 -2.25
N HIS A 26 15.78 -6.51 -2.52
CA HIS A 26 14.97 -7.72 -2.76
C HIS A 26 15.54 -8.53 -3.93
N GLN A 27 15.84 -7.88 -5.05
CA GLN A 27 16.36 -8.54 -6.25
C GLN A 27 17.74 -9.18 -6.00
N VAL A 28 18.62 -8.51 -5.26
CA VAL A 28 19.93 -9.08 -4.91
C VAL A 28 19.78 -10.31 -4.03
N LEU A 29 18.91 -10.25 -3.03
CA LEU A 29 18.67 -11.36 -2.11
C LEU A 29 18.03 -12.57 -2.81
N ALA A 30 17.04 -12.32 -3.68
CA ALA A 30 16.34 -13.36 -4.41
C ALA A 30 17.13 -13.95 -5.59
N ALA A 31 18.20 -13.30 -6.06
CA ALA A 31 18.97 -13.72 -7.24
C ALA A 31 19.47 -15.17 -7.17
N GLY A 32 19.76 -15.68 -5.97
CA GLY A 32 20.20 -17.06 -5.74
C GLY A 32 19.17 -18.14 -6.14
N GLN A 33 17.89 -17.77 -6.28
CA GLN A 33 16.82 -18.69 -6.72
C GLN A 33 16.86 -18.97 -8.23
N GLY A 34 17.69 -18.24 -8.99
CA GLY A 34 17.80 -18.37 -10.43
C GLY A 34 16.71 -17.61 -11.20
N ALA A 35 16.88 -17.52 -12.52
CA ALA A 35 16.11 -16.61 -13.37
C ALA A 35 14.59 -16.81 -13.35
N LEU A 36 14.12 -18.04 -13.11
CA LEU A 36 12.69 -18.36 -13.12
C LEU A 36 12.00 -18.10 -11.78
N MET A 37 12.75 -18.19 -10.67
CA MET A 37 12.18 -18.18 -9.32
C MET A 37 12.59 -16.94 -8.51
N ALA A 38 13.50 -16.10 -9.02
CA ALA A 38 13.91 -14.87 -8.36
C ALA A 38 12.83 -13.77 -8.41
N SER A 39 11.98 -13.78 -9.45
CA SER A 39 10.88 -12.82 -9.54
C SER A 39 9.80 -13.13 -8.51
N THR A 40 9.36 -12.12 -7.78
CA THR A 40 8.32 -12.25 -6.76
C THR A 40 6.93 -12.12 -7.39
N PRO A 41 5.90 -12.75 -6.78
CA PRO A 41 4.53 -12.46 -7.16
C PRO A 41 4.19 -11.02 -6.79
N LEU A 42 3.22 -10.45 -7.52
CA LEU A 42 2.77 -9.06 -7.35
C LEU A 42 2.47 -8.70 -5.88
N THR A 43 1.83 -9.61 -5.16
CA THR A 43 1.42 -9.44 -3.75
C THR A 43 2.59 -9.23 -2.79
N LEU A 44 3.83 -9.56 -3.20
CA LEU A 44 5.05 -9.43 -2.39
C LEU A 44 6.12 -8.56 -3.07
N ALA A 45 5.86 -8.04 -4.27
CA ALA A 45 6.81 -7.22 -5.02
C ALA A 45 7.15 -5.93 -4.27
N GLU A 46 6.13 -5.32 -3.67
CA GLU A 46 6.24 -4.06 -2.93
C GLU A 46 6.73 -4.21 -1.49
N THR A 47 6.93 -5.45 -1.01
CA THR A 47 7.22 -5.67 0.40
C THR A 47 8.50 -4.97 0.83
N ALA A 48 9.56 -5.08 0.04
CA ALA A 48 10.86 -4.50 0.39
C ALA A 48 10.95 -2.99 0.17
N SER A 49 10.33 -2.49 -0.90
CA SER A 49 10.29 -1.08 -1.26
C SER A 49 9.53 -0.26 -0.21
N VAL A 50 8.29 -0.66 0.08
CA VAL A 50 7.43 0.05 1.05
C VAL A 50 7.95 -0.09 2.48
N PHE A 51 8.54 -1.23 2.85
CA PHE A 51 9.17 -1.37 4.17
C PHE A 51 10.40 -0.44 4.31
N GLY A 52 11.21 -0.36 3.26
CA GLY A 52 12.36 0.56 3.18
C GLY A 52 11.92 2.02 3.30
N GLU A 53 10.87 2.41 2.59
CA GLU A 53 10.24 3.72 2.73
C GLU A 53 9.79 4.00 4.17
N MET A 54 9.12 3.05 4.83
CA MET A 54 8.67 3.24 6.21
C MET A 54 9.82 3.47 7.19
N LEU A 55 10.92 2.72 7.05
CA LEU A 55 12.14 2.93 7.84
C LEU A 55 12.73 4.33 7.59
N THR A 56 12.84 4.73 6.32
CA THR A 56 13.36 6.05 5.96
C THR A 56 12.47 7.18 6.47
N PHE A 57 11.15 7.05 6.29
CA PHE A 57 10.17 8.01 6.78
C PHE A 57 10.28 8.22 8.29
N ARG A 58 10.27 7.14 9.08
CA ARG A 58 10.37 7.22 10.54
C ARG A 58 11.70 7.84 10.98
N SER A 59 12.80 7.43 10.36
CA SER A 59 14.12 8.00 10.64
C SER A 59 14.20 9.51 10.36
N LEU A 60 13.67 9.96 9.22
CA LEU A 60 13.61 11.39 8.88
C LEU A 60 12.68 12.16 9.82
N LEU A 61 11.52 11.57 10.16
CA LEU A 61 10.55 12.18 11.06
C LEU A 61 11.15 12.36 12.45
N GLU A 62 11.84 11.36 13.00
CA GLU A 62 12.50 11.43 14.31
C GLU A 62 13.63 12.47 14.37
N GLN A 63 14.36 12.66 13.26
CA GLN A 63 15.43 13.65 13.16
C GLN A 63 14.93 15.08 12.96
N SER A 64 13.72 15.26 12.42
CA SER A 64 13.15 16.60 12.24
C SER A 64 12.68 17.19 13.57
N SER A 65 13.23 18.35 13.90
CA SER A 65 12.87 19.15 15.09
C SER A 65 11.87 20.28 14.79
N ASP A 66 11.64 20.60 13.51
CA ASP A 66 10.65 21.60 13.11
C ASP A 66 9.24 20.98 13.10
N ARG A 67 8.36 21.50 13.98
CA ARG A 67 6.95 21.09 14.06
C ARG A 67 6.23 21.17 12.71
N ARG A 68 6.52 22.19 11.90
CA ARG A 68 5.87 22.38 10.61
C ARG A 68 6.30 21.33 9.59
N GLU A 69 7.59 21.01 9.55
CA GLU A 69 8.12 19.95 8.69
C GLU A 69 7.54 18.58 9.09
N ARG A 70 7.58 18.26 10.39
CA ARG A 70 6.97 17.02 10.92
C ARG A 70 5.50 16.89 10.53
N LYS A 71 4.73 17.97 10.69
CA LYS A 71 3.32 18.01 10.31
C LYS A 71 3.13 17.73 8.81
N ALA A 72 3.92 18.40 7.96
CA ALA A 72 3.84 18.20 6.52
C ALA A 72 4.20 16.76 6.10
N MET A 73 5.23 16.17 6.72
CA MET A 73 5.64 14.78 6.48
C MET A 73 4.55 13.78 6.87
N LEU A 74 3.99 13.94 8.08
CA LEU A 74 2.89 13.08 8.55
C LEU A 74 1.64 13.22 7.68
N ALA A 75 1.24 14.45 7.33
CA ALA A 75 0.09 14.69 6.47
C ALA A 75 0.27 14.04 5.10
N GLN A 76 1.44 14.20 4.47
CA GLN A 76 1.73 13.55 3.19
C GLN A 76 1.66 12.03 3.31
N LYS A 77 2.28 11.45 4.35
CA LYS A 77 2.31 10.00 4.54
C LYS A 77 0.91 9.43 4.77
N VAL A 78 0.08 10.11 5.58
CA VAL A 78 -1.32 9.73 5.80
C VAL A 78 -2.12 9.80 4.50
N GLU A 79 -1.97 10.87 3.72
CA GLU A 79 -2.64 11.00 2.43
C GLU A 79 -2.24 9.89 1.45
N ASP A 80 -0.96 9.55 1.38
CA ASP A 80 -0.45 8.47 0.54
C ASP A 80 -1.05 7.11 0.96
N MET A 81 -1.07 6.81 2.26
CA MET A 81 -1.62 5.54 2.77
C MET A 81 -3.13 5.43 2.54
N ILE A 82 -3.89 6.52 2.70
CA ILE A 82 -5.33 6.56 2.37
C ILE A 82 -5.54 6.31 0.87
N ASN A 83 -4.71 6.90 0.01
CA ASN A 83 -4.77 6.69 -1.44
C ASN A 83 -4.39 5.28 -1.89
N THR A 84 -3.54 4.58 -1.14
CA THR A 84 -3.09 3.21 -1.46
C THR A 84 -4.00 2.14 -0.88
N VAL A 85 -4.64 2.39 0.27
CA VAL A 85 -5.53 1.42 0.92
C VAL A 85 -6.99 1.75 0.67
N VAL A 86 -7.50 2.84 1.26
CA VAL A 86 -8.94 3.17 1.28
C VAL A 86 -9.47 3.37 -0.14
N ARG A 87 -8.75 4.16 -0.95
CA ARG A 87 -9.16 4.44 -2.34
C ARG A 87 -9.09 3.21 -3.23
N GLN A 88 -8.09 2.35 -3.07
CA GLN A 88 -7.96 1.15 -3.92
C GLN A 88 -9.01 0.10 -3.56
N ILE A 89 -9.40 -0.01 -2.28
CA ILE A 89 -10.55 -0.83 -1.88
C ILE A 89 -11.86 -0.28 -2.42
N ALA A 90 -12.06 1.05 -2.43
CA ALA A 90 -13.22 1.65 -3.09
C ALA A 90 -13.25 1.29 -4.59
N PHE A 91 -12.12 1.39 -5.28
CA PHE A 91 -12.01 1.00 -6.68
C PHE A 91 -12.36 -0.48 -6.90
N TYR A 92 -11.87 -1.36 -6.03
CA TYR A 92 -12.22 -2.77 -6.05
C TYR A 92 -13.73 -3.02 -5.85
N GLU A 93 -14.36 -2.33 -4.90
CA GLU A 93 -15.80 -2.46 -4.65
C GLU A 93 -16.63 -1.94 -5.84
N PHE A 94 -16.19 -0.86 -6.49
CA PHE A 94 -16.79 -0.40 -7.74
C PHE A 94 -16.70 -1.48 -8.83
N GLU A 95 -15.51 -2.04 -9.09
CA GLU A 95 -15.35 -3.13 -10.07
C GLU A 95 -16.25 -4.33 -9.74
N ARG A 96 -16.32 -4.71 -8.47
CA ARG A 96 -17.21 -5.79 -8.02
C ARG A 96 -18.67 -5.50 -8.32
N LYS A 97 -19.17 -4.30 -8.02
CA LYS A 97 -20.55 -3.90 -8.33
C LYS A 97 -20.82 -3.99 -9.83
N VAL A 98 -19.94 -3.42 -10.65
CA VAL A 98 -20.06 -3.45 -12.12
C VAL A 98 -20.11 -4.88 -12.64
N HIS A 99 -19.12 -5.71 -12.30
CA HIS A 99 -19.02 -7.10 -12.79
C HIS A 99 -20.13 -8.01 -12.24
N THR A 100 -20.68 -7.70 -11.06
CA THR A 100 -21.80 -8.45 -10.47
C THR A 100 -23.10 -8.10 -11.20
N GLU A 101 -23.40 -6.82 -11.38
CA GLU A 101 -24.62 -6.38 -12.07
C GLU A 101 -24.61 -6.73 -13.57
N ARG A 102 -23.43 -6.72 -14.21
CA ARG A 102 -23.29 -7.08 -15.62
C ARG A 102 -23.82 -8.48 -15.96
N LYS A 103 -23.93 -9.38 -14.98
CA LYS A 103 -24.54 -10.70 -15.12
C LYS A 103 -26.05 -10.65 -15.38
N ASN A 104 -26.71 -9.57 -14.98
CA ASN A 104 -28.16 -9.37 -15.11
C ASN A 104 -28.56 -8.64 -16.40
N GLY A 105 -27.61 -8.05 -17.12
CA GLY A 105 -27.91 -7.31 -18.35
C GLY A 105 -26.82 -6.33 -18.76
N GLU A 106 -27.15 -5.50 -19.74
CA GLU A 106 -26.32 -4.37 -20.18
C GLU A 106 -26.36 -3.24 -19.14
N LEU A 107 -25.23 -2.56 -18.95
CA LEU A 107 -25.09 -1.43 -18.03
C LEU A 107 -24.98 -0.13 -18.82
N THR A 108 -25.82 0.84 -18.47
CA THR A 108 -25.75 2.20 -19.03
C THR A 108 -24.68 3.02 -18.33
N SER A 109 -24.24 4.12 -18.97
CA SER A 109 -23.31 5.09 -18.36
C SER A 109 -23.84 5.64 -17.05
N ASP A 110 -25.15 5.89 -16.98
CA ASP A 110 -25.81 6.45 -15.80
C ASP A 110 -25.73 5.47 -14.63
N ARG A 111 -25.96 4.18 -14.89
CA ARG A 111 -25.87 3.14 -13.85
C ARG A 111 -24.44 2.96 -13.34
N LEU A 112 -23.45 3.07 -14.22
CA LEU A 112 -22.04 3.07 -13.82
C LEU A 112 -21.70 4.30 -12.97
N GLY A 113 -22.21 5.47 -13.34
CA GLY A 113 -22.05 6.71 -12.56
C GLY A 113 -22.67 6.62 -11.17
N GLU A 114 -23.86 6.03 -11.05
CA GLU A 114 -24.51 5.77 -9.77
C GLU A 114 -23.68 4.87 -8.87
N PHE A 115 -23.17 3.75 -9.39
CA PHE A 115 -22.29 2.85 -8.64
C PHE A 115 -21.02 3.55 -8.17
N TRP A 116 -20.43 4.37 -9.03
CA TRP A 116 -19.25 5.15 -8.69
C TRP A 116 -19.55 6.11 -7.53
N LEU A 117 -20.59 6.93 -7.65
CA LEU A 117 -20.95 7.88 -6.60
C LEU A 117 -21.26 7.20 -5.27
N GLU A 118 -21.99 6.08 -5.28
CA GLU A 118 -22.32 5.31 -4.08
C GLU A 118 -21.05 4.83 -3.36
N VAL A 119 -20.15 4.20 -4.09
CA VAL A 119 -18.89 3.66 -3.55
C VAL A 119 -17.97 4.77 -3.05
N GLN A 120 -17.86 5.87 -3.80
CA GLN A 120 -17.04 7.01 -3.39
C GLN A 120 -17.61 7.72 -2.17
N ALA A 121 -18.94 7.82 -2.04
CA ALA A 121 -19.59 8.40 -0.86
C ALA A 121 -19.36 7.56 0.40
N GLU A 122 -19.43 6.22 0.28
CA GLU A 122 -19.12 5.30 1.37
C GLU A 122 -17.65 5.40 1.79
N SER A 123 -16.74 5.43 0.82
CA SER A 123 -15.29 5.47 1.05
C SER A 123 -14.79 6.80 1.64
N LEU A 124 -15.26 7.93 1.12
CA LEU A 124 -14.78 9.27 1.52
C LEU A 124 -15.53 9.83 2.73
N GLY A 125 -16.71 9.28 3.03
CA GLY A 125 -17.53 9.68 4.17
C GLY A 125 -18.13 11.09 4.04
N PRO A 126 -18.88 11.54 5.07
CA PRO A 126 -19.70 12.74 5.02
C PRO A 126 -18.90 14.06 5.04
N ALA A 127 -17.59 13.99 5.36
CA ALA A 127 -16.71 15.16 5.35
C ALA A 127 -16.44 15.67 3.93
N ILE A 128 -16.55 14.80 2.92
CA ILE A 128 -16.27 15.13 1.53
C ILE A 128 -17.58 15.30 0.76
N LYS A 129 -17.75 16.46 0.12
CA LYS A 129 -18.88 16.73 -0.77
C LYS A 129 -18.51 16.35 -2.20
N LEU A 130 -19.14 15.31 -2.73
CA LEU A 130 -19.07 14.97 -4.15
C LEU A 130 -19.84 16.03 -4.94
N ARG A 131 -19.19 16.62 -5.95
CA ARG A 131 -19.79 17.66 -6.80
C ARG A 131 -20.28 17.06 -8.10
N ASP A 132 -21.18 17.79 -8.77
CA ASP A 132 -21.63 17.47 -10.12
C ASP A 132 -20.44 17.23 -11.07
N GLY A 133 -20.53 16.19 -11.89
CA GLY A 133 -19.46 15.74 -12.78
C GLY A 133 -18.52 14.71 -12.16
N TYR A 134 -18.66 14.38 -10.86
CA TYR A 134 -17.84 13.35 -10.23
C TYR A 134 -18.27 11.92 -10.64
N GLU A 135 -19.49 11.74 -11.14
CA GLU A 135 -20.05 10.47 -11.59
C GLU A 135 -19.28 9.84 -12.76
N VAL A 136 -18.55 10.62 -13.56
CA VAL A 136 -17.78 10.10 -14.71
C VAL A 136 -16.32 9.79 -14.38
N PHE A 137 -15.88 10.02 -13.13
CA PHE A 137 -14.47 9.87 -12.75
C PHE A 137 -13.98 8.42 -12.81
N TRP A 138 -14.85 7.42 -12.80
CA TRP A 138 -14.40 6.04 -13.04
C TRP A 138 -13.71 5.87 -14.40
N THR A 139 -14.02 6.71 -15.39
CA THR A 139 -13.50 6.58 -16.77
C THR A 139 -12.01 6.91 -16.90
N TYR A 140 -11.43 7.70 -15.99
CA TYR A 140 -9.99 8.02 -16.05
C TYR A 140 -9.12 6.93 -15.42
N ILE A 141 -9.70 5.92 -14.75
CA ILE A 141 -8.96 4.87 -14.08
C ILE A 141 -8.57 3.78 -15.10
N PRO A 142 -7.31 3.70 -15.55
CA PRO A 142 -6.90 2.75 -16.59
C PRO A 142 -7.01 1.30 -16.13
N HIS A 143 -6.85 1.04 -14.82
CA HIS A 143 -6.83 -0.31 -14.26
C HIS A 143 -8.15 -1.05 -14.49
N PHE A 144 -9.29 -0.35 -14.49
CA PHE A 144 -10.60 -0.97 -14.75
C PHE A 144 -10.71 -1.60 -16.14
N ILE A 145 -9.92 -1.12 -17.10
CA ILE A 145 -9.96 -1.58 -18.49
C ILE A 145 -8.81 -2.52 -18.79
N HIS A 146 -7.60 -2.15 -18.35
CA HIS A 146 -6.38 -2.87 -18.74
C HIS A 146 -5.98 -3.97 -17.75
N SER A 147 -6.45 -3.91 -16.50
CA SER A 147 -6.07 -4.87 -15.46
C SER A 147 -7.21 -5.05 -14.45
N PRO A 148 -8.36 -5.61 -14.86
CA PRO A 148 -9.50 -5.78 -13.97
C PRO A 148 -9.11 -6.53 -12.70
N PHE A 149 -9.61 -6.05 -11.56
CA PHE A 149 -9.35 -6.53 -10.20
C PHE A 149 -7.89 -6.47 -9.78
N TYR A 150 -7.03 -5.69 -10.44
CA TYR A 150 -5.65 -5.52 -10.01
C TYR A 150 -5.52 -4.60 -8.79
N VAL A 151 -6.42 -3.61 -8.66
CA VAL A 151 -6.32 -2.53 -7.67
C VAL A 151 -6.26 -3.02 -6.21
N TYR A 152 -6.88 -4.17 -5.88
CA TYR A 152 -6.81 -4.70 -4.50
C TYR A 152 -5.37 -5.05 -4.08
N ALA A 153 -4.49 -5.37 -5.04
CA ALA A 153 -3.11 -5.77 -4.75
C ALA A 153 -2.32 -4.65 -4.07
N TYR A 154 -2.65 -3.37 -4.34
CA TYR A 154 -2.07 -2.23 -3.66
C TYR A 154 -2.43 -2.21 -2.17
N ALA A 155 -3.73 -2.31 -1.85
CA ALA A 155 -4.20 -2.33 -0.47
C ALA A 155 -3.69 -3.57 0.28
N PHE A 156 -3.65 -4.73 -0.39
CA PHE A 156 -3.06 -5.96 0.14
C PHE A 156 -1.59 -5.75 0.49
N GLY A 157 -0.79 -5.24 -0.46
CA GLY A 157 0.65 -5.03 -0.29
C GLY A 157 0.96 -4.05 0.84
N ASP A 158 0.29 -2.90 0.86
CA ASP A 158 0.50 -1.86 1.88
C ASP A 158 0.14 -2.36 3.29
N CYS A 159 -1.03 -2.98 3.45
CA CYS A 159 -1.41 -3.56 4.74
C CYS A 159 -0.48 -4.70 5.16
N LEU A 160 -0.02 -5.54 4.22
CA LEU A 160 0.94 -6.60 4.52
C LEU A 160 2.26 -6.01 5.05
N VAL A 161 2.78 -4.97 4.38
CA VAL A 161 4.01 -4.29 4.80
C VAL A 161 3.82 -3.62 6.16
N ASN A 162 2.72 -2.92 6.37
CA ASN A 162 2.44 -2.25 7.64
C ASN A 162 2.33 -3.26 8.79
N SER A 163 1.73 -4.43 8.55
CA SER A 163 1.69 -5.51 9.54
C SER A 163 3.09 -6.08 9.84
N LEU A 164 3.92 -6.29 8.82
CA LEU A 164 5.34 -6.67 9.03
C LEU A 164 6.10 -5.59 9.80
N TYR A 165 5.85 -4.31 9.50
CA TYR A 165 6.48 -3.18 10.17
C TYR A 165 6.06 -3.08 11.64
N ALA A 166 4.78 -3.29 11.95
CA ALA A 166 4.29 -3.35 13.32
C ALA A 166 4.93 -4.51 14.12
N VAL A 167 5.13 -5.68 13.49
CA VAL A 167 5.88 -6.78 14.11
C VAL A 167 7.33 -6.38 14.35
N TYR A 168 7.98 -5.73 13.38
CA TYR A 168 9.35 -5.22 13.53
C TYR A 168 9.49 -4.26 14.71
N GLN A 169 8.56 -3.31 14.88
CA GLN A 169 8.59 -2.35 15.98
C GLN A 169 8.49 -3.00 17.36
N ASN A 170 7.83 -4.17 17.46
CA ASN A 170 7.65 -4.91 18.71
C ASN A 170 8.64 -6.07 18.87
N ALA A 171 9.55 -6.29 17.91
CA ALA A 171 10.45 -7.43 17.91
C ALA A 171 11.69 -7.18 18.77
N GLU A 172 11.94 -8.06 19.75
CA GLU A 172 13.14 -7.95 20.60
C GLU A 172 14.42 -8.36 19.86
N ARG A 173 14.41 -9.49 19.11
CA ARG A 173 15.52 -10.02 18.27
C ARG A 173 14.98 -10.97 17.18
N GLY A 174 15.74 -11.20 16.10
CA GLY A 174 15.44 -12.25 15.11
C GLY A 174 14.57 -11.84 13.93
N PHE A 175 14.01 -10.62 13.93
CA PHE A 175 13.16 -10.15 12.83
C PHE A 175 13.95 -10.02 11.51
N GLN A 176 15.15 -9.45 11.58
CA GLN A 176 15.97 -9.17 10.40
C GLN A 176 16.35 -10.44 9.65
N GLU A 177 16.76 -11.51 10.36
CA GLU A 177 17.09 -12.78 9.73
C GLU A 177 15.88 -13.36 9.00
N LYS A 178 14.72 -13.42 9.67
CA LYS A 178 13.46 -13.89 9.08
C LYS A 178 13.03 -13.04 7.88
N TYR A 179 13.16 -11.72 7.99
CA TYR A 179 12.84 -10.79 6.91
C TYR A 179 13.73 -11.02 5.70
N PHE A 180 15.03 -11.19 5.89
CA PHE A 180 15.93 -11.52 4.78
C PHE A 180 15.69 -12.91 4.21
N GLU A 181 15.33 -13.91 5.02
CA GLU A 181 14.91 -15.22 4.51
C GLU A 181 13.66 -15.13 3.64
N MET A 182 12.68 -14.32 4.06
CA MET A 182 11.49 -14.03 3.27
C MET A 182 11.86 -13.41 1.92
N LEU A 183 12.70 -12.37 1.90
CA LEU A 183 13.13 -11.73 0.65
C LEU A 183 13.98 -12.66 -0.23
N ARG A 184 14.85 -13.49 0.36
CA ARG A 184 15.66 -14.48 -0.37
C ARG A 184 14.83 -15.56 -1.05
N ALA A 185 13.60 -15.81 -0.57
CA ALA A 185 12.73 -16.80 -1.18
C ALA A 185 12.27 -16.39 -2.59
N GLY A 186 12.28 -15.10 -2.94
CA GLY A 186 11.79 -14.63 -4.23
C GLY A 186 10.35 -15.11 -4.48
N GLY A 187 10.12 -15.79 -5.61
CA GLY A 187 8.85 -16.41 -5.96
C GLY A 187 8.70 -17.89 -5.59
N THR A 188 9.59 -18.45 -4.76
CA THR A 188 9.59 -19.92 -4.47
C THR A 188 8.53 -20.38 -3.49
N LYS A 189 7.90 -19.47 -2.73
CA LYS A 189 6.96 -19.81 -1.67
C LYS A 189 5.69 -18.99 -1.78
N HIS A 190 4.59 -19.56 -1.30
CA HIS A 190 3.34 -18.83 -1.18
C HIS A 190 3.40 -17.80 -0.05
N HIS A 191 2.63 -16.72 -0.14
CA HIS A 191 2.65 -15.65 0.86
C HIS A 191 2.32 -16.17 2.29
N SER A 192 1.45 -17.17 2.41
CA SER A 192 1.11 -17.79 3.70
C SER A 192 2.32 -18.42 4.39
N GLU A 193 3.19 -19.10 3.63
CA GLU A 193 4.41 -19.72 4.16
C GLU A 193 5.46 -18.68 4.54
N LEU A 194 5.49 -17.56 3.80
CA LEU A 194 6.41 -16.46 4.02
C LEU A 194 6.04 -15.61 5.24
N LEU A 195 4.75 -15.50 5.56
CA LEU A 195 4.23 -14.74 6.70
C LEU A 195 4.22 -15.54 8.02
N ALA A 196 4.10 -16.87 7.95
CA ALA A 196 4.04 -17.74 9.13
C ALA A 196 5.19 -17.54 10.14
N PRO A 197 6.47 -17.33 9.75
CA PRO A 197 7.57 -17.08 10.69
C PRO A 197 7.42 -15.81 11.55
N PHE A 198 6.57 -14.88 11.11
CA PHE A 198 6.23 -13.63 11.80
C PHE A 198 4.96 -13.75 12.65
N GLY A 199 4.31 -14.92 12.65
CA GLY A 199 3.02 -15.12 13.31
C GLY A 199 1.87 -14.40 12.60
N LEU A 200 2.01 -14.14 11.30
CA LEU A 200 1.05 -13.38 10.50
C LEU A 200 0.28 -14.33 9.57
N ASP A 201 -1.04 -14.15 9.51
CA ASP A 201 -1.95 -14.93 8.67
C ASP A 201 -2.90 -13.98 7.90
N ALA A 202 -2.73 -13.92 6.59
CA ALA A 202 -3.55 -13.07 5.71
C ALA A 202 -5.03 -13.52 5.62
N THR A 203 -5.37 -14.73 6.08
CA THR A 203 -6.76 -15.22 6.15
C THR A 203 -7.49 -14.76 7.41
N ASP A 204 -6.77 -14.26 8.42
CA ASP A 204 -7.34 -13.73 9.65
C ASP A 204 -7.63 -12.21 9.50
N PRO A 205 -8.89 -11.76 9.68
CA PRO A 205 -9.21 -10.33 9.73
C PRO A 205 -8.36 -9.51 10.71
N ALA A 206 -7.92 -10.12 11.82
CA ALA A 206 -7.08 -9.44 12.80
C ALA A 206 -5.72 -9.01 12.22
N PHE A 207 -5.18 -9.76 11.25
CA PHE A 207 -3.94 -9.40 10.57
C PHE A 207 -4.04 -8.06 9.84
N TRP A 208 -5.16 -7.81 9.15
CA TRP A 208 -5.39 -6.57 8.42
C TRP A 208 -5.60 -5.38 9.36
N GLN A 209 -6.18 -5.62 10.54
CA GLN A 209 -6.33 -4.59 11.58
C GLN A 209 -5.00 -4.08 12.11
N ILE A 210 -3.95 -4.91 12.13
CA ILE A 210 -2.60 -4.47 12.52
C ILE A 210 -2.09 -3.40 11.56
N GLY A 211 -2.14 -3.67 10.25
CA GLY A 211 -1.71 -2.73 9.22
C GLY A 211 -2.54 -1.44 9.20
N LEU A 212 -3.86 -1.53 9.36
CA LEU A 212 -4.74 -0.37 9.50
C LEU A 212 -4.45 0.43 10.78
N GLY A 213 -4.07 -0.24 11.88
CA GLY A 213 -3.67 0.40 13.12
C GLY A 213 -2.44 1.32 12.97
N VAL A 214 -1.50 0.98 12.08
CA VAL A 214 -0.37 1.85 11.74
C VAL A 214 -0.87 3.16 11.12
N ILE A 215 -1.81 3.11 10.18
CA ILE A 215 -2.43 4.30 9.58
C ILE A 215 -3.12 5.14 10.66
N GLY A 216 -3.91 4.49 11.53
CA GLY A 216 -4.58 5.15 12.66
C GLY A 216 -3.60 5.89 13.57
N SER A 217 -2.49 5.24 13.95
CA SER A 217 -1.48 5.87 14.80
C SER A 217 -0.82 7.10 14.15
N LEU A 218 -0.59 7.08 12.83
CA LEU A 218 -0.04 8.23 12.11
C LEU A 218 -1.03 9.40 12.05
N ILE A 219 -2.32 9.12 11.95
CA ILE A 219 -3.38 10.12 12.05
C ILE A 219 -3.40 10.72 13.46
N ASP A 220 -3.36 9.89 14.51
CA ASP A 220 -3.32 10.36 15.90
C ASP A 220 -2.08 11.24 16.17
N GLU A 221 -0.91 10.84 15.66
CA GLU A 221 0.33 11.63 15.71
C GLU A 221 0.18 12.98 15.01
N LEU A 222 -0.47 13.01 13.84
CA LEU A 222 -0.74 14.23 13.09
C LEU A 222 -1.69 15.16 13.85
N GLU A 223 -2.78 14.63 14.40
CA GLU A 223 -3.76 15.40 15.18
C GLU A 223 -3.15 15.97 16.47
N ALA A 224 -2.24 15.25 17.11
CA ALA A 224 -1.54 15.73 18.30
C ALA A 224 -0.66 16.96 18.01
N LEU A 225 -0.26 17.19 16.75
CA LEU A 225 0.45 18.40 16.33
C LEU A 225 -0.45 19.61 16.09
N ASP A 226 -1.77 19.46 16.24
CA ASP A 226 -2.73 20.57 16.22
C ASP A 226 -3.28 20.95 17.61
N LYS A 227 -2.90 20.19 18.64
CA LYS A 227 -3.12 20.50 20.06
C LYS A 227 -1.94 21.28 20.63
#